data_AF-A0A8S2S9K6-F1
#
_entry.id   AF-A0A8S2S9K6-F1
#
_cell.length_a   1.000
_cell.length_b   1.000
_cell.length_c   1.000
_cell.angle_alpha   90.00
_cell.angle_beta   90.00
_cell.angle_gamma   90.00
#
_symmetry.space_group_name_H-M   'P 1'
#
loop_
_entity.id
_entity.type
_entity.pdbx_description
1 polymer ?
#
loop_
_entity_poly.entity_id
_entity_poly.type
_entity_poly.pdbx_seq_one_letter_code
_entity_poly.pdbx_strand_id
1 'polypeptide(L)' 'MPPFLSPESVALLRLMLQVNPMKRIRLDDLLCHAWLINQVYTEPVEWESLYQ' A
#
# COMPACT_ATOMS: atom_id res chain seq x y z
N MET A 1 16.40 -1.52 -10.53
CA MET A 1 15.47 -2.03 -9.49
C MET A 1 15.93 -3.42 -9.10
N PRO A 2 15.81 -3.85 -7.84
CA PRO A 2 16.13 -5.22 -7.47
C PRO A 2 15.31 -6.23 -8.29
N PRO A 3 15.90 -7.31 -8.82
CA PRO A 3 15.25 -8.22 -9.75
C PRO A 3 14.14 -9.08 -9.12
N PHE A 4 14.06 -9.12 -7.78
CA PHE A 4 13.12 -9.95 -7.02
C PHE A 4 11.79 -9.24 -6.71
N LEU A 5 11.66 -7.94 -7.01
CA LEU A 5 10.44 -7.18 -6.72
C LEU A 5 9.50 -7.21 -7.93
N SER A 6 8.21 -7.45 -7.67
CA SER A 6 7.19 -7.29 -8.71
C SER A 6 7.04 -5.81 -9.08
N PRO A 7 6.64 -5.50 -10.33
CA PRO A 7 6.37 -4.12 -10.76
C PRO A 7 5.42 -3.37 -9.81
N GLU A 8 4.41 -4.05 -9.28
CA GLU A 8 3.39 -3.50 -8.38
C GLU A 8 3.98 -3.16 -7.00
N SER A 9 4.85 -4.01 -6.45
CA SER A 9 5.56 -3.71 -5.19
C SER A 9 6.36 -2.43 -5.32
N VAL A 10 6.99 -2.21 -6.48
CA VAL A 10 7.81 -1.03 -6.68
C VAL A 10 6.97 0.22 -6.91
N ALA A 11 5.86 0.11 -7.64
CA ALA A 11 4.91 1.20 -7.78
C ALA A 11 4.41 1.67 -6.40
N LEU A 12 4.07 0.73 -5.53
CA LEU A 12 3.66 1.02 -4.16
C LEU A 12 4.77 1.70 -3.34
N LEU A 13 5.99 1.16 -3.35
CA LEU A 13 7.12 1.74 -2.62
C LEU A 13 7.41 3.17 -3.06
N ARG A 14 7.27 3.47 -4.36
CA ARG A 14 7.41 4.84 -4.86
C ARG A 14 6.34 5.75 -4.28
N LEU A 15 5.10 5.30 -4.16
CA LEU A 15 3.99 6.10 -3.62
C LEU A 15 4.13 6.35 -2.10
N MET A 16 4.71 5.41 -1.35
CA MET A 16 4.92 5.55 0.11
C MET A 16 6.18 6.34 0.47
N LEU A 17 7.30 6.08 -0.20
CA LEU A 17 8.62 6.62 0.14
C LEU A 17 8.86 7.99 -0.54
N GLN A 18 7.86 8.85 -0.49
CA GLN A 18 7.95 10.22 -1.01
C GLN A 18 8.67 11.13 -0.01
N VAL A 19 9.65 11.88 -0.52
CA VAL A 19 10.39 12.91 0.24
C VAL A 19 9.46 14.06 0.66
N ASN A 20 8.57 14.46 -0.25
CA ASN A 20 7.53 15.44 0.06
C ASN A 20 6.32 14.70 0.68
N PRO A 21 5.93 15.01 1.93
CA PRO A 21 4.80 14.34 2.58
C PRO A 21 3.47 14.56 1.87
N MET A 22 3.27 15.69 1.18
CA MET A 22 2.03 15.98 0.44
C MET A 22 1.87 15.12 -0.83
N LYS A 23 2.94 14.44 -1.27
CA LYS A 23 2.91 13.51 -2.40
C LYS A 23 2.82 12.04 -1.95
N ARG A 24 2.96 11.79 -0.65
CA ARG A 24 2.85 10.44 -0.08
C ARG A 24 1.42 9.94 -0.22
N ILE A 25 1.25 8.69 -0.62
CA ILE A 25 -0.07 8.05 -0.68
C ILE A 25 -0.80 8.18 0.65
N ARG A 26 -2.10 8.49 0.57
CA ARG A 26 -2.97 8.57 1.74
C ARG A 26 -3.40 7.16 2.16
N LEU A 27 -3.85 7.01 3.40
CA LEU A 27 -4.19 5.71 3.97
C LEU A 27 -5.37 5.05 3.26
N ASP A 28 -6.40 5.83 2.93
CA ASP A 28 -7.57 5.41 2.15
C ASP A 28 -7.16 4.84 0.78
N ASP A 29 -6.29 5.55 0.06
CA ASP A 29 -5.79 5.11 -1.25
C ASP A 29 -4.91 3.84 -1.14
N LEU A 30 -4.15 3.71 -0.05
CA LEU A 30 -3.29 2.56 0.21
C LEU A 30 -4.11 1.28 0.45
N LEU A 31 -5.18 1.37 1.23
CA LEU A 31 -6.07 0.24 1.54
C LEU A 31 -6.75 -0.32 0.29
N CYS A 32 -6.96 0.53 -0.72
CA CYS A 32 -7.55 0.14 -2.01
C CYS A 32 -6.51 -0.20 -3.10
N HIS A 33 -5.21 -0.18 -2.79
CA HIS A 33 -4.18 -0.36 -3.81
C HIS A 33 -4.10 -1.81 -4.30
N ALA A 34 -3.96 -1.99 -5.61
CA ALA A 34 -3.96 -3.30 -6.28
C ALA A 34 -2.91 -4.29 -5.71
N TRP A 35 -1.76 -3.79 -5.24
CA TRP A 35 -0.76 -4.64 -4.59
C TRP A 35 -1.29 -5.27 -3.29
N LEU A 36 -2.12 -4.56 -2.52
CA LEU A 36 -2.65 -5.01 -1.24
C LEU A 36 -3.81 -5.99 -1.45
N ILE A 37 -4.74 -5.64 -2.34
CA ILE A 37 -5.97 -6.43 -2.61
C ILE A 37 -5.64 -7.68 -3.43
N ASN A 38 -4.82 -7.56 -4.49
CA ASN A 38 -4.67 -8.66 -5.45
C ASN A 38 -3.65 -9.71 -5.03
N GLN A 39 -2.77 -9.43 -4.06
CA GLN A 39 -1.66 -10.36 -3.74
C GLN A 39 -1.85 -11.17 -2.46
N VAL A 40 -2.67 -10.74 -1.48
CA VAL A 40 -2.63 -11.39 -0.15
C VAL A 40 -4.01 -11.58 0.51
N TYR A 41 -5.05 -10.82 0.16
CA TYR A 41 -6.31 -10.90 0.90
C TYR A 41 -7.53 -10.75 0.00
N THR A 42 -8.45 -11.71 0.05
CA THR A 42 -9.78 -11.62 -0.58
C THR A 42 -10.63 -10.51 0.06
N GLU A 43 -10.25 -10.05 1.26
CA GLU A 43 -10.95 -9.02 2.04
C GLU A 43 -10.03 -7.84 2.39
N PRO A 44 -10.55 -6.60 2.46
CA PRO A 44 -9.76 -5.41 2.80
C PRO A 44 -9.23 -5.46 4.24
N VAL A 45 -8.13 -4.76 4.51
CA VAL A 45 -7.53 -4.71 5.85
C VAL A 45 -8.48 -4.02 6.84
N GLU A 46 -8.92 -4.76 7.85
CA GLU A 46 -9.64 -4.22 9.00
C GLU A 46 -8.68 -3.43 9.89
N TRP A 47 -8.83 -2.11 9.90
CA TRP A 47 -7.92 -1.18 10.59
C TRP A 47 -8.49 -0.60 11.89
N GLU A 48 -9.75 -0.91 12.22
CA GLU A 48 -10.39 -0.46 13.45
C GLU A 48 -9.85 -1.23 14.67
N SER A 49 -9.54 -0.51 15.75
CA SER A 49 -9.06 -1.11 16.99
C SER A 49 -10.21 -1.77 17.76
N LEU A 50 -10.09 -3.04 18.08
CA LEU A 50 -11.07 -3.83 18.87
C LEU A 50 -11.21 -3.41 20.36
N TYR A 51 -10.52 -2.35 20.78
CA TYR A 51 -10.57 -1.86 22.16
C TYR A 51 -11.11 -0.42 22.17
N GLN A 52 -12.30 -0.26 22.75
CA GLN A 52 -12.86 1.01 23.24
C GLN A 52 -12.59 1.14 24.73
#